data_AF-A0A428FXD0-F1
#
_entry.id   AF-A0A428FXD0-F1
#
_cell.length_a   1.000
_cell.length_b   1.000
_cell.length_c   1.000
_cell.angle_alpha   90.00
_cell.angle_beta   90.00
_cell.angle_gamma   90.00
#
_symmetry.space_group_name_H-M   'P 1'
#
loop_
_entity.id
_entity.type
_entity.pdbx_description
1 polymer ?
#
loop_
_entity_poly.entity_id
_entity_poly.type
_entity_poly.pdbx_seq_one_letter_code
_entity_poly.pdbx_strand_id
1 'polypeptide(L)' 'MELLDRETEQEFIAVRKSTHGFEALTANKSRTENLFGDMVLIEKPTLEDIMFYTKKGAKEHVQLNT' A
#
# COMPACT_ATOMS: atom_id res chain seq x y z
N MET A 1 15.25 5.87 -13.17
CA MET A 1 14.60 4.66 -12.61
C MET A 1 13.96 5.09 -11.31
N GLU A 2 12.70 5.51 -11.37
CA GLU A 2 11.90 5.56 -10.16
C GLU A 2 11.68 4.11 -9.74
N LEU A 3 11.99 3.77 -8.49
CA LEU A 3 11.83 2.42 -7.93
C LEU A 3 10.39 1.89 -8.11
N LEU A 4 9.45 2.80 -8.30
CA LEU A 4 8.03 2.56 -8.47
C LEU A 4 7.57 3.14 -9.82
N ASP A 5 7.16 2.26 -10.72
CA ASP A 5 6.60 2.56 -12.03
C ASP A 5 5.23 1.87 -12.21
N ARG A 6 4.62 2.05 -13.39
CA ARG A 6 3.28 1.53 -13.67
C ARG A 6 3.18 0.00 -13.58
N GLU A 7 4.27 -0.74 -13.79
CA GLU A 7 4.28 -2.19 -13.73
C GLU A 7 4.42 -2.66 -12.28
N THR A 8 5.41 -2.12 -11.59
CA THR A 8 5.68 -2.43 -10.17
C THR A 8 4.59 -1.93 -9.22
N GLU A 9 3.83 -0.89 -9.57
CA GLU A 9 2.64 -0.46 -8.81
C GLU A 9 1.56 -1.54 -8.76
N GLN A 10 1.47 -2.44 -9.75
CA GLN A 10 0.46 -3.51 -9.79
C GLN A 10 0.71 -4.60 -8.74
N GLU A 11 1.89 -4.60 -8.11
CA GLU A 11 2.23 -5.53 -7.03
C GLU A 11 1.53 -5.23 -5.72
N PHE A 12 0.99 -4.02 -5.58
CA PHE A 12 0.48 -3.51 -4.32
C PHE A 12 -1.04 -3.39 -4.33
N ILE A 13 -1.66 -3.68 -3.18
CA ILE A 13 -3.08 -3.45 -2.92
C ILE A 13 -3.39 -1.95 -2.96
N ALA A 14 -2.47 -1.15 -2.41
CA ALA A 14 -2.52 0.30 -2.44
C ALA A 14 -1.11 0.86 -2.27
N VAL A 15 -0.89 2.03 -2.89
CA VAL A 15 0.37 2.75 -2.83
C VAL A 15 0.10 4.20 -2.48
N ARG A 16 0.95 4.77 -1.62
CA ARG A 16 0.94 6.17 -1.26
C ARG A 16 2.30 6.76 -1.59
N LYS A 17 2.32 7.73 -2.51
CA LYS A 17 3.53 8.45 -2.91
C LYS A 17 3.72 9.71 -2.07
N SER A 18 4.96 10.06 -1.81
CA SER A 18 5.39 11.31 -1.19
C SER A 18 6.59 11.88 -1.97
N THR A 19 7.04 13.08 -1.59
CA THR A 19 8.25 13.69 -2.16
C THR A 19 9.53 12.92 -1.84
N HIS A 20 9.50 12.03 -0.84
CA HIS A 20 10.67 11.30 -0.35
C HIS A 20 10.66 9.82 -0.74
N GLY A 21 9.62 9.33 -1.41
CA GLY A 21 9.46 7.91 -1.75
C GLY A 21 8.01 7.46 -1.70
N PHE A 22 7.78 6.19 -1.38
CA PHE A 22 6.44 5.63 -1.29
C PHE A 22 6.31 4.65 -0.12
N GLU A 23 5.07 4.43 0.29
CA GLU A 23 4.66 3.37 1.19
C GLU A 23 3.56 2.57 0.51
N ALA A 24 3.54 1.25 0.69
CA ALA A 24 2.58 0.39 0.00
C ALA A 24 2.21 -0.85 0.81
N LEU A 25 0.99 -1.35 0.59
CA LEU A 25 0.52 -2.61 1.16
C LEU A 25 0.60 -3.71 0.10
N THR A 26 1.36 -4.77 0.34
CA THR A 26 1.46 -5.93 -0.57
C THR A 26 0.64 -7.11 -0.07
N ALA A 27 0.02 -7.84 -1.01
CA ALA A 27 -0.59 -9.15 -0.73
C ALA A 27 0.43 -10.30 -0.78
N ASN A 28 1.62 -10.07 -1.34
CA ASN A 28 2.63 -11.09 -1.56
C ASN A 28 4.02 -10.57 -1.18
N LYS A 29 4.38 -10.81 0.08
CA LYS A 29 5.69 -10.44 0.64
C LYS A 29 6.84 -10.99 -0.20
N SER A 30 6.83 -12.30 -0.51
CA SER A 30 7.95 -12.93 -1.22
C SER A 30 8.14 -12.40 -2.63
N ARG A 31 7.07 -12.08 -3.36
CA ARG A 31 7.17 -11.44 -4.68
C ARG A 31 7.76 -10.03 -4.57
N THR A 32 7.34 -9.29 -3.56
CA THR A 32 7.87 -7.94 -3.28
C THR A 32 9.36 -7.99 -2.92
N GLU A 33 9.78 -8.92 -2.07
CA GLU A 33 11.19 -9.15 -1.75
C GLU A 33 12.02 -9.48 -3.00
N ASN A 34 11.50 -10.31 -3.91
CA ASN A 34 12.21 -10.66 -5.14
C ASN A 34 12.35 -9.50 -6.13
N LEU A 35 11.35 -8.61 -6.19
CA LEU A 35 11.35 -7.48 -7.12
C LEU A 35 12.17 -6.30 -6.62
N PHE A 36 12.10 -6.01 -5.32
CA PHE A 36 12.69 -4.81 -4.74
C PHE A 36 13.95 -5.10 -3.91
N GLY A 37 14.16 -6.33 -3.47
CA GLY A 37 15.32 -6.74 -2.68
C GLY A 37 15.55 -5.82 -1.48
N ASP A 38 16.81 -5.41 -1.31
CA ASP A 38 17.25 -4.54 -0.21
C ASP A 38 16.92 -3.05 -0.44
N MET A 39 16.21 -2.70 -1.52
CA MET A 39 15.83 -1.31 -1.80
C MET A 39 14.61 -0.84 -0.99
N VAL A 40 13.93 -1.76 -0.31
CA VAL A 40 12.72 -1.47 0.48
C VAL A 40 12.81 -2.09 1.87
N LEU A 41 12.20 -1.42 2.84
CA LEU A 41 11.94 -2.00 4.15
C LEU A 41 10.55 -2.65 4.13
N ILE A 42 10.47 -3.91 4.57
CA ILE A 42 9.21 -4.65 4.63
C ILE A 42 8.90 -5.01 6.08
N GLU A 43 7.80 -4.47 6.57
CA GLU A 43 7.30 -4.71 7.92
C GLU A 43 5.93 -5.39 7.86
N LYS A 44 5.58 -6.13 8.92
CA LYS A 44 4.24 -6.70 9.05
C LYS A 44 3.25 -5.56 9.32
N PRO A 45 2.21 -5.37 8.50
CA PRO A 45 1.28 -4.26 8.69
C PRO A 45 0.47 -4.45 9.97
N THR A 46 0.13 -3.34 10.62
CA THR A 46 -0.86 -3.30 11.69
C THR A 46 -2.28 -3.40 11.12
N LEU A 47 -3.27 -3.58 12.01
CA LEU A 47 -4.67 -3.52 11.58
C LEU A 47 -5.05 -2.13 11.04
N GLU A 48 -4.50 -1.07 11.64
CA GLU A 48 -4.72 0.31 11.20
C GLU A 48 -4.17 0.53 9.79
N ASP A 49 -2.97 0.02 9.49
CA ASP A 49 -2.37 0.08 8.16
C ASP A 49 -3.26 -0.65 7.15
N ILE A 50 -3.69 -1.88 7.48
CA ILE A 50 -4.60 -2.64 6.61
C ILE A 50 -5.84 -1.80 6.34
N MET A 51 -6.53 -1.32 7.38
CA MET A 51 -7.75 -0.51 7.23
C MET A 51 -7.52 0.75 6.41
N PHE A 52 -6.39 1.42 6.61
CA PHE A 52 -6.02 2.64 5.90
C PHE A 52 -5.80 2.38 4.41
N TYR A 53 -5.04 1.34 4.07
CA TYR A 53 -4.71 0.98 2.69
C TYR A 53 -5.83 0.21 1.97
N THR A 54 -6.75 -0.43 2.70
CA THR A 54 -7.87 -1.18 2.12
C THR A 54 -9.20 -0.45 2.20
N LYS A 55 -9.23 0.89 2.32
CA LYS A 55 -10.48 1.67 2.36
C LYS A 55 -11.33 1.47 1.09
N LYS A 56 -12.08 0.37 1.04
CA LYS A 56 -13.29 0.21 0.26
C LYS A 56 -14.34 1.02 0.99
N GLY A 57 -14.62 2.22 0.51
CA GLY A 57 -15.74 3.00 1.02
C GLY A 57 -17.02 2.22 0.82
N ALA A 58 -17.53 1.57 1.87
CA ALA A 58 -18.94 1.28 1.98
C ALA A 58 -19.63 2.64 2.20
N LYS A 59 -19.90 3.34 1.10
CA LYS A 59 -20.56 4.66 1.07
C LYS A 59 -22.03 4.61 1.52
N GLU A 60 -22.50 3.55 2.17
CA GLU A 60 -23.94 3.37 2.32
C GLU A 60 -24.51 3.76 3.69
N HIS A 61 -23.75 3.83 4.78
CA HIS A 61 -24.37 4.06 6.11
C HIS A 61 -23.52 4.87 7.08
N VAL A 62 -23.17 6.11 6.75
CA VAL A 62 -22.75 7.09 7.78
C VAL A 62 -23.71 8.27 7.72
N GLN A 63 -24.79 8.21 8.50
CA GLN A 63 -25.54 9.40 8.87
C GLN A 63 -24.70 10.17 9.88
N LEU A 64 -24.09 11.27 9.42
CA LEU A 64 -23.54 12.29 10.31
C LEU A 64 -24.74 13.03 10.91
N ASN A 65 -25.12 12.65 12.13
CA ASN A 65 -26.02 13.47 12.92
C ASN A 65 -25.25 14.71 13.38
N THR A 66 -25.56 15.85 12.77
CA THR A 66 -25.17 17.19 13.26
C THR A 66 -26.24 17.67 14.23
#